data_AF-A0AAQ4CUF5-F1
#
_entry.id   AF-A0AAQ4CUF5-F1
#
_cell.length_a   1.000
_cell.length_b   1.000
_cell.length_c   1.000
_cell.angle_alpha   90.00
_cell.angle_beta   90.00
_cell.angle_gamma   90.00
#
_symmetry.space_group_name_H-M   'P 1'
#
loop_
_entity.id
_entity.type
_entity.pdbx_description
1 polymer ?
#
loop_
_entity_poly.entity_id
_entity_poly.type
_entity_poly.pdbx_seq_one_letter_code
_entity_poly.pdbx_strand_id
1 'polypeptide(L)'
;MAEGLLQEARIRIAYAELDLKENKDFAFCVRLFQEAVELLIKAMLRTLSIEYSKTHDPGKILEANKDILPEWLRQELNNITYASRWLRAEREPSMYGDEIEGIPPNKLYNEDYCVKA
;
A
#
# COMPACT_ATOMS: atom_id res chain seq x y z
N MET A 1 1.01 18.71 4.72
CA MET A 1 0.60 17.33 5.07
C MET A 1 0.83 16.36 3.91
N ALA A 2 0.37 16.64 2.69
CA ALA A 2 0.60 15.77 1.52
C ALA A 2 2.09 15.46 1.29
N GLU A 3 2.95 16.48 1.30
CA GLU A 3 4.40 16.31 1.15
C GLU A 3 5.01 15.37 2.22
N GLY A 4 4.55 15.48 3.47
CA GLY A 4 5.01 14.60 4.55
C GLY A 4 4.59 13.14 4.33
N LEU A 5 3.35 12.90 3.89
CA LEU A 5 2.88 11.55 3.57
C LEU A 5 3.64 10.95 2.39
N LEU A 6 3.93 11.78 1.38
CA LEU A 6 4.73 11.38 0.22
C LEU A 6 6.16 11.02 0.62
N GLN A 7 6.76 11.78 1.53
CA GLN A 7 8.09 11.48 2.08
C GLN A 7 8.09 10.16 2.87
N GLU A 8 7.10 9.95 3.73
CA GLU A 8 6.94 8.70 4.49
C GLU A 8 6.76 7.49 3.56
N ALA A 9 6.00 7.63 2.47
CA ALA A 9 5.85 6.58 1.47
C ALA A 9 7.17 6.23 0.78
N ARG A 10 7.96 7.25 0.40
CA ARG A 10 9.29 7.04 -0.20
C ARG A 10 10.22 6.26 0.71
N ILE A 11 10.20 6.56 2.01
CA ILE A 11 10.99 5.83 3.01
C ILE A 11 10.60 4.34 3.01
N ARG A 12 9.30 4.03 3.03
CA ARG A 12 8.82 2.64 3.02
C ARG A 12 9.22 1.88 1.77
N ILE A 13 9.12 2.51 0.60
CA ILE A 13 9.57 1.90 -0.67
C ILE A 13 11.06 1.57 -0.60
N ALA A 14 11.88 2.49 -0.10
CA ALA A 14 13.33 2.26 0.01
C ALA A 14 13.66 1.08 0.95
N TYR A 15 12.97 0.96 2.09
CA TYR A 15 13.15 -0.19 2.98
C TYR A 15 12.58 -1.50 2.39
N ALA A 16 11.43 -1.44 1.68
CA ALA A 16 10.86 -2.62 1.03
C ALA A 16 11.81 -3.19 -0.03
N GLU A 17 12.45 -2.32 -0.81
CA GLU A 17 13.47 -2.72 -1.78
C GLU A 17 14.71 -3.33 -1.12
N LEU A 18 15.13 -2.80 0.03
CA LEU A 18 16.24 -3.35 0.81
C LEU A 18 15.90 -4.76 1.32
N ASP A 19 14.69 -4.95 1.85
CA ASP A 19 14.24 -6.25 2.34
C ASP A 19 14.10 -7.27 1.20
N LEU A 20 13.62 -6.86 0.04
CA LEU A 20 13.56 -7.69 -1.16
C LEU A 20 14.96 -8.15 -1.61
N LYS A 21 15.95 -7.24 -1.62
CA LYS A 21 17.27 -7.50 -2.20
C LYS A 21 18.22 -8.20 -1.22
N GLU A 22 18.23 -7.76 0.04
CA GLU A 22 19.27 -8.11 1.01
C GLU A 22 18.74 -8.99 2.14
N ASN A 23 17.77 -8.51 2.92
CA ASN A 23 17.33 -9.20 4.14
C ASN A 23 16.47 -10.44 3.86
N LYS A 24 15.81 -10.48 2.69
CA LYS A 24 14.85 -11.50 2.29
C LYS A 24 13.68 -11.64 3.29
N ASP A 25 13.30 -10.54 3.94
CA ASP A 25 12.08 -10.47 4.77
C ASP A 25 10.88 -10.07 3.91
N PHE A 26 10.27 -11.07 3.25
CA PHE A 26 9.18 -10.84 2.32
C PHE A 26 7.90 -10.37 2.99
N ALA A 27 7.66 -10.78 4.24
CA ALA A 27 6.50 -10.31 5.00
C ALA A 27 6.64 -8.81 5.30
N PHE A 28 7.83 -8.40 5.74
CA PHE A 28 8.06 -6.99 6.00
C PHE A 28 8.04 -6.14 4.72
N CYS A 29 8.61 -6.65 3.62
CA CYS A 29 8.50 -6.03 2.30
C CYS A 29 7.04 -5.74 1.90
N VAL A 30 6.16 -6.75 1.96
CA VAL A 30 4.74 -6.61 1.59
C VAL A 30 4.04 -5.59 2.49
N ARG A 31 4.34 -5.61 3.80
CA ARG A 31 3.82 -4.62 4.76
C ARG A 31 4.24 -3.20 4.39
N LEU A 32 5.50 -2.99 4.02
CA LEU A 32 6.01 -1.68 3.64
C LEU A 32 5.39 -1.17 2.33
N PHE A 33 5.18 -2.03 1.34
CA PHE A 33 4.45 -1.66 0.13
C PHE A 33 2.97 -1.33 0.41
N GLN A 34 2.31 -2.10 1.29
CA GLN A 34 0.97 -1.78 1.77
C GLN A 34 0.90 -0.37 2.37
N GLU A 35 1.80 -0.06 3.29
CA GLU A 35 1.86 1.26 3.92
C GLU A 35 2.19 2.37 2.91
N ALA A 36 3.11 2.11 1.97
CA ALA A 36 3.48 3.06 0.93
C ALA A 36 2.28 3.41 0.03
N VAL A 37 1.55 2.42 -0.45
CA VAL A 37 0.34 2.63 -1.28
C VAL A 37 -0.72 3.41 -0.50
N GLU A 38 -0.96 3.05 0.76
CA GLU A 38 -1.90 3.78 1.62
C GLU A 38 -1.51 5.26 1.75
N LEU A 39 -0.24 5.55 2.03
CA LEU A 39 0.28 6.90 2.20
C LEU A 39 0.27 7.70 0.90
N LEU A 40 0.62 7.08 -0.24
CA LEU A 40 0.59 7.72 -1.56
C LEU A 40 -0.83 8.15 -1.93
N ILE A 41 -1.81 7.26 -1.78
CA ILE A 41 -3.21 7.61 -2.07
C ILE A 41 -3.69 8.70 -1.11
N LYS A 42 -3.35 8.61 0.18
CA LYS A 42 -3.66 9.65 1.16
C LYS A 42 -3.01 10.99 0.80
N ALA A 43 -1.81 11.01 0.26
CA ALA A 43 -1.16 12.21 -0.24
C ALA A 43 -1.91 12.80 -1.44
N MET A 44 -2.33 11.96 -2.42
CA MET A 44 -3.14 12.39 -3.57
C MET A 44 -4.45 13.03 -3.12
N LEU A 45 -5.19 12.38 -2.21
CA LEU A 45 -6.45 12.91 -1.66
C LEU A 45 -6.24 14.27 -1.00
N ARG A 46 -5.14 14.44 -0.22
CA ARG A 46 -4.80 15.74 0.40
C ARG A 46 -4.44 16.80 -0.63
N THR A 47 -3.70 16.46 -1.68
CA THR A 47 -3.36 17.37 -2.77
C THR A 47 -4.61 17.85 -3.51
N LEU A 48 -5.61 16.98 -3.67
CA LEU A 48 -6.90 17.29 -4.31
C LEU A 48 -7.91 17.95 -3.36
N SER A 49 -7.52 18.28 -2.12
CA SER A 49 -8.42 18.80 -1.08
C SER A 49 -9.63 17.91 -0.77
N ILE A 50 -9.48 16.59 -0.95
CA ILE A 50 -10.51 15.60 -0.62
C ILE A 50 -10.32 15.18 0.84
N GLU A 51 -11.34 15.41 1.67
CA GLU A 51 -11.35 14.94 3.05
C GLU A 51 -11.68 13.45 3.15
N TYR A 52 -11.05 12.77 4.10
CA TYR A 52 -11.27 11.36 4.37
C TYR A 52 -11.14 11.07 5.87
N SER A 53 -11.89 10.07 6.34
CA SER A 53 -11.81 9.55 7.71
C SER A 53 -10.56 8.67 7.90
N LYS A 54 -10.30 8.20 9.13
CA LYS A 54 -9.21 7.24 9.38
C LYS A 54 -9.55 5.87 8.76
N THR A 55 -9.26 5.72 7.47
CA THR A 55 -9.37 4.46 6.72
C THR A 55 -7.99 3.94 6.33
N HIS A 56 -7.89 2.62 6.20
CA HIS A 56 -6.73 1.90 5.67
C HIS A 56 -6.93 1.40 4.22
N ASP A 57 -8.12 1.61 3.65
CA ASP A 57 -8.41 1.37 2.22
C ASP A 57 -8.81 2.70 1.55
N PRO A 58 -7.84 3.62 1.33
CA PRO A 58 -8.14 4.94 0.79
C PRO A 58 -8.45 4.91 -0.72
N GLY A 59 -8.15 3.82 -1.44
CA GLY A 59 -8.42 3.68 -2.87
C GLY A 59 -9.90 3.88 -3.23
N LYS A 60 -10.82 3.37 -2.41
CA LYS A 60 -12.28 3.57 -2.61
C LYS A 60 -12.68 5.05 -2.59
N ILE A 61 -11.97 5.87 -1.82
CA ILE A 61 -12.25 7.31 -1.75
C ILE A 61 -11.78 8.00 -3.02
N LEU A 62 -10.63 7.59 -3.56
CA LEU A 62 -10.15 8.07 -4.84
C LEU A 62 -11.13 7.71 -5.97
N GLU A 63 -11.66 6.48 -5.95
CA GLU A 63 -12.66 6.00 -6.91
C GLU A 63 -13.97 6.79 -6.84
N ALA A 64 -14.47 7.05 -5.63
CA ALA A 64 -15.68 7.86 -5.41
C ALA A 64 -15.54 9.31 -5.90
N ASN A 65 -14.31 9.81 -6.06
CA ASN A 65 -14.00 11.16 -6.52
C ASN A 65 -13.38 11.18 -7.93
N LYS A 66 -13.61 10.13 -8.74
CA LYS A 66 -12.97 9.99 -10.06
C LYS A 66 -13.17 11.18 -11.00
N ASP A 67 -14.31 11.87 -10.92
CA ASP A 67 -14.68 12.91 -11.88
C ASP A 67 -13.80 14.17 -11.76
N ILE A 68 -13.20 14.41 -10.58
CA ILE A 68 -12.29 15.53 -10.33
C ILE A 68 -10.81 15.18 -10.57
N LEU A 69 -10.51 13.91 -10.86
CA LEU A 69 -9.15 13.47 -11.12
C LEU A 69 -8.70 13.92 -12.53
N PRO A 70 -7.42 14.27 -12.71
CA PRO A 70 -6.87 14.49 -14.03
C PRO A 70 -6.93 13.21 -14.86
N GLU A 71 -7.05 13.35 -16.19
CA GLU A 71 -7.30 12.23 -17.11
C GLU A 71 -6.29 11.08 -16.97
N TRP A 72 -5.00 11.40 -16.87
CA TRP A 72 -3.95 10.40 -16.68
C TRP A 72 -4.13 9.58 -15.39
N LEU A 73 -4.66 10.18 -14.33
CA LEU A 73 -4.91 9.49 -13.06
C LEU A 73 -6.19 8.66 -13.12
N ARG A 74 -7.20 9.12 -13.86
CA ARG A 74 -8.41 8.32 -14.13
C ARG A 74 -8.10 7.03 -14.88
N GLN A 75 -7.16 7.07 -15.81
CA GLN A 75 -6.73 5.90 -16.57
C GLN A 75 -6.08 4.85 -15.68
N GLU A 76 -5.34 5.27 -14.65
CA GLU A 76 -4.70 4.37 -13.67
C GLU A 76 -5.59 3.99 -12.48
N LEU A 77 -6.78 4.58 -12.36
CA LEU A 77 -7.63 4.44 -11.17
C LEU A 77 -7.98 2.99 -10.85
N ASN A 78 -8.24 2.17 -11.87
CA ASN A 78 -8.52 0.74 -11.69
C ASN A 78 -7.31 -0.01 -11.10
N ASN A 79 -6.10 0.32 -11.55
CA ASN A 79 -4.87 -0.29 -11.03
C ASN A 79 -4.61 0.14 -9.58
N ILE A 80 -4.77 1.43 -9.29
CA ILE A 80 -4.56 2.00 -7.95
C ILE A 80 -5.56 1.42 -6.94
N THR A 81 -6.84 1.35 -7.31
CA THR A 81 -7.89 0.81 -6.43
C THR A 81 -7.73 -0.68 -6.19
N TYR A 82 -7.34 -1.43 -7.22
CA TYR A 82 -6.98 -2.84 -7.09
C TYR A 82 -5.81 -3.03 -6.11
N ALA A 83 -4.70 -2.29 -6.31
CA ALA A 83 -3.52 -2.38 -5.45
C ALA A 83 -3.85 -1.99 -3.99
N SER A 84 -4.59 -0.90 -3.78
CA SER A 84 -5.07 -0.48 -2.45
C SER A 84 -5.83 -1.60 -1.75
N ARG A 85 -6.79 -2.21 -2.43
CA ARG A 85 -7.65 -3.25 -1.86
C ARG A 85 -6.87 -4.53 -1.58
N TRP A 86 -6.05 -4.96 -2.54
CA TRP A 86 -5.24 -6.16 -2.42
C TRP A 86 -4.26 -6.02 -1.25
N LEU A 87 -3.42 -4.98 -1.26
CA LEU A 87 -2.42 -4.79 -0.21
C LEU A 87 -3.06 -4.51 1.15
N ARG A 88 -4.24 -3.86 1.20
CA ARG A 88 -4.97 -3.73 2.47
C ARG A 88 -5.27 -5.10 3.09
N ALA A 89 -5.64 -6.11 2.30
CA ALA A 89 -5.90 -7.45 2.81
C ALA A 89 -4.64 -8.11 3.37
N GLU A 90 -3.45 -7.70 2.90
CA GLU A 90 -2.15 -8.21 3.38
C GLU A 90 -1.67 -7.56 4.67
N ARG A 91 -2.32 -6.50 5.16
CA ARG A 91 -1.85 -5.72 6.31
C ARG A 91 -1.70 -6.56 7.58
N GLU A 92 -2.74 -7.28 7.97
CA GLU A 92 -2.71 -8.12 9.18
C GLU A 92 -1.87 -9.40 8.96
N PRO A 93 -2.02 -10.16 7.85
CA PRO A 93 -1.23 -11.36 7.64
C PRO A 93 0.28 -11.11 7.53
N SER A 94 0.71 -10.00 6.91
CA SER A 94 2.13 -9.61 6.87
C SER A 94 2.72 -9.21 8.23
N MET A 95 1.87 -8.88 9.21
CA MET A 95 2.30 -8.51 10.55
C MET A 95 2.25 -9.68 11.53
N TYR A 96 1.19 -10.49 11.48
CA TYR A 96 0.89 -11.49 12.52
C TYR A 96 0.96 -12.93 12.02
N GLY A 97 1.02 -13.13 10.70
CA GLY A 97 0.89 -14.46 10.12
C GLY A 97 -0.58 -14.87 9.96
N ASP A 98 -0.78 -16.13 9.61
CA ASP A 98 -2.08 -16.78 9.62
C ASP A 98 -2.27 -17.39 11.02
N GLU A 99 -3.00 -16.66 11.86
CA GLU A 99 -3.24 -17.08 13.24
C GLU A 99 -4.18 -18.30 13.34
N ILE A 100 -4.98 -18.57 12.30
CA ILE A 100 -5.89 -19.72 12.28
C ILE A 100 -5.08 -20.99 12.01
N GLU A 101 -4.20 -20.95 11.01
CA GLU A 101 -3.36 -22.09 10.60
C GLU A 101 -2.03 -22.16 11.38
N GLY A 102 -1.74 -21.17 12.23
CA GLY A 102 -0.51 -21.09 13.03
C GLY A 102 0.75 -20.83 12.19
N ILE A 103 0.61 -20.18 11.03
CA ILE A 103 1.72 -19.90 10.12
C ILE A 103 2.28 -18.51 10.43
N PRO A 104 3.55 -18.37 10.85
CA PRO A 104 4.13 -17.06 11.12
C PRO A 104 4.32 -16.24 9.83
N PRO A 105 4.38 -14.90 9.91
CA PRO A 105 4.43 -14.03 8.74
C PRO A 105 5.63 -14.32 7.83
N ASN A 106 6.79 -14.63 8.40
CA ASN A 106 8.01 -14.97 7.67
C ASN A 106 7.94 -16.28 6.85
N LYS A 107 6.82 -17.01 6.91
CA LYS A 107 6.56 -18.21 6.11
C LYS A 107 5.37 -18.06 5.16
N LEU A 108 4.63 -16.95 5.22
CA LEU A 108 3.46 -16.71 4.37
C LEU A 108 3.83 -16.17 2.98
N TYR A 109 4.93 -15.44 2.89
CA TYR A 109 5.30 -14.69 1.70
C TYR A 109 6.59 -15.22 1.08
N ASN A 110 6.69 -15.05 -0.24
CA ASN A 110 7.87 -15.38 -1.02
C ASN A 110 8.33 -14.16 -1.85
N GLU A 111 9.47 -14.32 -2.52
CA GLU A 111 10.07 -13.27 -3.33
C GLU A 111 9.12 -12.78 -4.43
N ASP A 112 8.49 -13.68 -5.18
CA ASP A 112 7.56 -13.33 -6.26
C ASP A 112 6.38 -12.50 -5.76
N TYR A 113 5.88 -12.78 -4.55
CA TYR A 113 4.80 -12.03 -3.93
C TYR A 113 5.23 -10.61 -3.56
N CYS A 114 6.44 -10.46 -3.00
CA CYS A 114 7.03 -9.16 -2.69
C CYS A 114 7.38 -8.37 -3.96
N VAL A 115 7.83 -9.02 -5.05
CA VAL A 115 8.07 -8.36 -6.35
C VAL A 115 6.79 -7.85 -7.01
N LYS A 116 5.68 -8.57 -6.81
CA LYS A 116 4.36 -8.14 -7.28
C LYS A 116 3.80 -6.96 -6.49
N ALA A 117 4.15 -6.87 -5.19
CA ALA A 117 3.67 -5.84 -4.26
C ALA A 117 4.29 -4.47 -4.59
#